data_AF-A0A8D1SGL8-F1
#
_entry.id   AF-A0A8D1SGL8-F1
#
_cell.length_a   1.000
_cell.length_b   1.000
_cell.length_c   1.000
_cell.angle_alpha   90.00
_cell.angle_beta   90.00
_cell.angle_gamma   90.00
#
_symmetry.space_group_name_H-M   'P 1'
#
loop_
_entity.id
_entity.type
_entity.pdbx_description
1 polymer ?
#
loop_
_entity_poly.entity_id
_entity_poly.type
_entity_poly.pdbx_seq_one_letter_code
_entity_poly.pdbx_strand_id
1 'polypeptide(L)'
;MLHLQSAQMLLRLEKCLRKSLPESLKVYGTVFHMNQGNPFKLKALVDKWPDFNTVVIRPQEQEMTDDFDHHTNTYQIYSKDLKNCHEALSTSDVINWKQHLQIQSSQPSLDEVIQNLATTKFIKVKQTQRILYITPEMAIKLLPSLPETKNLPPGYSRPKFSEHPV
;
A
#
# COMPACT_ATOMS: atom_id res chain seq x y z
N MET A 1 6.10 -13.52 7.80
CA MET A 1 4.72 -12.97 7.62
C MET A 1 3.89 -13.98 6.84
N LEU A 2 2.57 -13.98 7.05
CA LEU A 2 1.58 -14.90 6.47
C LEU A 2 1.00 -14.35 5.17
N HIS A 3 0.93 -15.17 4.11
CA HIS A 3 0.31 -14.79 2.83
C HIS A 3 -1.20 -15.05 2.84
N LEU A 4 -2.00 -14.02 2.56
CA LEU A 4 -3.45 -14.12 2.42
C LEU A 4 -3.83 -14.57 1.00
N GLN A 5 -4.06 -15.87 0.81
CA GLN A 5 -4.38 -16.45 -0.49
C GLN A 5 -5.89 -16.53 -0.79
N SER A 6 -6.74 -16.56 0.24
CA SER A 6 -8.19 -16.70 0.08
C SER A 6 -8.86 -15.37 -0.27
N ALA A 7 -9.77 -15.39 -1.25
CA ALA A 7 -10.61 -14.24 -1.60
C ALA A 7 -11.40 -13.72 -0.39
N GLN A 8 -11.87 -14.61 0.50
CA GLN A 8 -12.57 -14.20 1.73
C GLN A 8 -11.65 -13.44 2.69
N MET A 9 -10.37 -13.85 2.79
CA MET A 9 -9.39 -13.16 3.63
C MET A 9 -9.05 -11.79 3.05
N LEU A 10 -8.85 -11.68 1.73
CA LEU A 10 -8.58 -10.40 1.06
C LEU A 10 -9.77 -9.43 1.14
N LEU A 11 -11.01 -9.91 1.00
CA LEU A 11 -12.22 -9.11 1.22
C LEU A 11 -12.33 -8.62 2.66
N ARG A 12 -11.97 -9.45 3.64
CA ARG A 12 -11.93 -9.05 5.05
C ARG A 12 -10.83 -8.02 5.31
N LEU A 13 -9.65 -8.22 4.73
CA LEU A 13 -8.54 -7.28 4.82
C LEU A 13 -8.93 -5.91 4.24
N GLU A 14 -9.55 -5.88 3.06
CA GLU A 14 -10.06 -4.66 2.43
C GLU A 14 -11.00 -3.89 3.38
N LYS A 15 -11.98 -4.59 3.98
CA LYS A 15 -12.92 -4.00 4.94
C LYS A 15 -12.22 -3.45 6.19
N CYS A 16 -11.20 -4.13 6.69
CA CYS A 16 -10.39 -3.66 7.82
C CYS A 16 -9.60 -2.40 7.45
N LEU A 17 -8.90 -2.42 6.32
CA LEU A 17 -8.12 -1.28 5.83
C LEU A 17 -9.01 -0.06 5.60
N ARG A 18 -10.21 -0.24 5.04
CA ARG A 18 -11.17 0.85 4.81
C ARG A 18 -11.51 1.65 6.07
N LYS A 19 -11.53 1.00 7.24
CA LYS A 19 -11.81 1.65 8.54
C LYS A 19 -10.67 2.54 9.02
N SER A 20 -9.46 2.36 8.47
CA SER A 20 -8.26 3.10 8.83
C SER A 20 -7.87 4.14 7.79
N LEU A 21 -8.80 4.53 6.91
CA LEU A 21 -8.56 5.64 5.99
C LEU A 21 -8.48 6.96 6.78
N PRO A 22 -7.61 7.91 6.37
CA PRO A 22 -6.81 7.91 5.14
C PRO A 22 -5.46 7.19 5.24
N GLU A 23 -5.00 6.81 6.43
CA GLU A 23 -3.66 6.24 6.65
C GLU A 23 -3.40 4.93 5.89
N SER A 24 -4.45 4.14 5.67
CA SER A 24 -4.36 2.89 4.91
C SER A 24 -4.54 3.08 3.40
N LEU A 25 -4.79 4.29 2.90
CA LEU A 25 -5.34 4.53 1.55
C LEU A 25 -4.54 3.84 0.45
N LYS A 26 -3.20 3.89 0.52
CA LYS A 26 -2.35 3.26 -0.46
C LYS A 26 -2.52 1.74 -0.51
N VAL A 27 -2.50 1.08 0.65
CA VAL A 27 -2.65 -0.38 0.76
C VAL A 27 -4.09 -0.80 0.50
N TYR A 28 -5.08 -0.05 1.02
CA TYR A 28 -6.51 -0.25 0.75
C TYR A 28 -6.79 -0.26 -0.75
N GLY A 29 -6.34 0.78 -1.47
CA GLY A 29 -6.56 0.90 -2.91
C GLY A 29 -5.98 -0.30 -3.66
N THR A 30 -4.80 -0.78 -3.28
CA THR A 30 -4.20 -1.95 -3.92
C THR A 30 -4.97 -3.23 -3.63
N VAL A 31 -5.35 -3.49 -2.38
CA VAL A 31 -6.15 -4.69 -2.03
C VAL A 31 -7.52 -4.67 -2.72
N PHE A 32 -8.15 -3.50 -2.85
CA PHE A 32 -9.40 -3.33 -3.61
C PHE A 32 -9.26 -3.80 -5.07
N HIS A 33 -8.14 -3.48 -5.74
CA HIS A 33 -7.87 -3.96 -7.10
C HIS A 33 -7.43 -5.43 -7.14
N MET A 34 -6.75 -5.92 -6.10
CA MET A 34 -6.44 -7.36 -5.97
C MET A 34 -7.73 -8.19 -5.90
N ASN A 35 -8.74 -7.73 -5.18
CA ASN A 35 -10.06 -8.37 -5.11
C ASN A 35 -10.81 -8.38 -6.46
N GLN A 36 -10.36 -7.63 -7.46
CA GLN A 36 -10.94 -7.55 -8.80
C GLN A 36 -10.14 -8.36 -9.85
N GLY A 37 -9.27 -9.26 -9.41
CA GLY A 37 -8.54 -10.17 -10.30
C GLY A 37 -7.03 -10.03 -10.23
N ASN A 38 -6.50 -9.07 -9.45
CA ASN A 38 -5.07 -8.94 -9.17
C ASN A 38 -4.17 -8.99 -10.42
N PRO A 39 -4.39 -8.10 -11.41
CA PRO A 39 -3.69 -8.16 -12.70
C PRO A 39 -2.16 -8.02 -12.56
N PHE A 40 -1.69 -7.37 -11.50
CA PHE A 40 -0.28 -7.16 -11.19
C PHE A 40 0.35 -8.27 -10.33
N LYS A 41 -0.36 -9.39 -10.13
CA LYS A 41 0.12 -10.58 -9.41
C LYS A 41 0.79 -10.25 -8.07
N LEU A 42 0.12 -9.41 -7.28
CA LEU A 42 0.61 -9.00 -5.97
C LEU A 42 0.27 -10.06 -4.90
N LYS A 43 1.05 -10.08 -3.82
CA LYS A 43 0.79 -10.82 -2.59
C LYS A 43 0.42 -9.85 -1.48
N ALA A 44 -0.55 -10.23 -0.65
CA ALA A 44 -0.84 -9.54 0.62
C ALA A 44 -0.28 -10.37 1.78
N LEU A 45 0.67 -9.80 2.51
CA LEU A 45 1.37 -10.44 3.62
C LEU A 45 1.01 -9.74 4.93
N VAL A 46 0.73 -10.49 5.98
CA VAL A 46 0.39 -9.95 7.31
C VAL A 46 1.26 -10.57 8.41
N ASP A 47 1.50 -9.84 9.50
CA ASP A 47 2.22 -10.38 10.66
C ASP A 47 1.44 -11.50 11.35
N LYS A 48 0.13 -11.30 11.52
CA LYS A 48 -0.81 -12.25 12.11
C LYS A 48 -2.19 -12.14 11.46
N TRP A 49 -3.03 -13.14 11.64
CA TRP A 49 -4.40 -13.16 11.09
C TRP A 49 -5.36 -13.83 12.08
N PRO A 50 -6.62 -13.36 12.23
CA PRO A 50 -7.29 -12.28 11.50
C PRO A 50 -7.00 -10.86 11.98
N ASP A 51 -6.44 -10.70 13.17
CA ASP A 51 -6.22 -9.40 13.78
C ASP A 51 -4.83 -8.84 13.45
N PHE A 52 -4.48 -8.70 12.18
CA PHE A 52 -3.15 -8.21 11.77
C PHE A 52 -2.82 -6.85 12.42
N ASN A 53 -1.54 -6.62 12.70
CA ASN A 53 -1.01 -5.28 12.98
C ASN A 53 -0.43 -4.66 11.72
N THR A 54 0.37 -5.42 10.95
CA THR A 54 1.15 -4.94 9.81
C THR A 54 0.74 -5.68 8.54
N VAL A 55 0.57 -4.94 7.45
CA VAL A 55 0.31 -5.46 6.11
C VAL A 55 1.43 -5.00 5.19
N VAL A 56 1.97 -5.94 4.41
CA VAL A 56 2.89 -5.65 3.31
C VAL A 56 2.28 -6.19 2.02
N ILE A 57 2.15 -5.33 1.01
CA ILE A 57 1.84 -5.73 -0.36
C ILE A 57 3.12 -5.69 -1.18
N ARG A 58 3.42 -6.74 -1.93
CA ARG A 58 4.56 -6.82 -2.87
C ARG A 58 4.20 -7.67 -4.07
N PRO A 59 4.88 -7.53 -5.22
CA PRO A 59 4.77 -8.52 -6.29
C PRO A 59 5.17 -9.92 -5.83
N GLN A 60 4.67 -10.92 -6.55
CA GLN A 60 5.21 -12.28 -6.48
C GLN A 60 6.68 -12.29 -6.91
N GLU A 61 7.48 -13.21 -6.36
CA GLU A 61 8.92 -13.27 -6.62
C GLU A 61 9.24 -13.43 -8.11
N GLN A 62 8.38 -14.13 -8.85
CA GLN A 62 8.49 -14.34 -10.30
C GLN A 62 8.39 -13.04 -11.11
N GLU A 63 7.80 -11.99 -10.55
CA GLU A 63 7.68 -10.69 -11.21
C GLU A 63 8.87 -9.77 -10.88
N MET A 64 9.65 -10.06 -9.82
CA MET A 64 10.81 -9.24 -9.39
C MET A 64 12.12 -9.88 -9.85
N THR A 65 12.32 -9.94 -11.16
CA THR A 65 13.51 -10.58 -11.76
C THR A 65 14.67 -9.61 -12.00
N ASP A 66 14.39 -8.30 -12.08
CA ASP A 66 15.41 -7.27 -12.26
C ASP A 66 15.69 -6.56 -10.92
N ASP A 67 16.88 -6.79 -10.37
CA ASP A 67 17.31 -6.18 -9.11
C ASP A 67 17.44 -4.65 -9.19
N PHE A 68 17.47 -4.05 -10.39
CA PHE A 68 17.59 -2.60 -10.58
C PHE A 68 16.26 -1.90 -10.84
N ASP A 69 15.20 -2.64 -11.15
CA ASP A 69 13.87 -2.08 -11.44
C ASP A 69 13.09 -1.77 -10.15
N HIS A 70 13.37 -0.61 -9.57
CA HIS A 70 12.64 -0.11 -8.39
C HIS A 70 11.15 0.14 -8.65
N HIS A 71 10.68 0.21 -9.90
CA HIS A 71 9.26 0.38 -10.20
C HIS A 71 8.50 -0.93 -9.97
N THR A 72 9.06 -2.05 -10.45
CA THR A 72 8.49 -3.38 -10.20
C THR A 72 8.75 -3.82 -8.76
N ASN A 73 9.94 -3.53 -8.21
CA ASN A 73 10.35 -3.86 -6.84
C ASN A 73 9.69 -2.96 -5.77
N THR A 74 8.36 -2.85 -5.82
CA THR A 74 7.56 -2.00 -4.94
C THR A 74 6.97 -2.78 -3.77
N TYR A 75 7.09 -2.23 -2.58
CA TYR A 75 6.48 -2.68 -1.35
C TYR A 75 5.52 -1.61 -0.84
N GLN A 76 4.30 -1.99 -0.46
CA GLN A 76 3.34 -1.07 0.16
C GLN A 76 3.05 -1.51 1.58
N ILE A 77 3.15 -0.59 2.54
CA ILE A 77 3.09 -0.94 3.96
C ILE A 77 2.04 -0.10 4.68
N TYR A 78 1.25 -0.79 5.50
CA TYR A 78 0.36 -0.19 6.48
C TYR A 78 0.55 -0.92 7.81
N SER A 79 0.64 -0.17 8.91
CA SER A 79 0.67 -0.76 10.25
C SER A 79 -0.21 -0.01 11.25
N LYS A 80 -0.85 -0.78 12.14
CA LYS A 80 -1.54 -0.27 13.34
C LYS A 80 -0.57 -0.08 14.52
N ASP A 81 0.58 -0.74 14.49
CA ASP A 81 1.58 -0.77 15.56
C ASP A 81 2.99 -0.72 14.95
N LEU A 82 3.69 0.40 15.16
CA LEU A 82 5.02 0.64 14.58
C LEU A 82 6.10 -0.24 15.21
N LYS A 83 5.98 -0.58 16.50
CA LYS A 83 6.94 -1.46 17.19
C LYS A 83 6.82 -2.87 16.64
N ASN A 84 5.59 -3.37 16.51
CA ASN A 84 5.35 -4.66 15.89
C ASN A 84 5.72 -4.67 14.40
N CYS A 85 5.49 -3.56 13.67
CA CYS A 85 5.93 -3.41 12.28
C CYS A 85 7.45 -3.59 12.17
N HIS A 86 8.21 -2.88 13.01
CA HIS A 86 9.67 -3.00 13.05
C HIS A 86 10.09 -4.46 13.31
N GLU A 87 9.51 -5.11 14.32
CA GLU A 87 9.81 -6.51 14.64
C GLU A 87 9.47 -7.48 13.49
N ALA A 88 8.26 -7.36 12.92
CA ALA A 88 7.79 -8.22 11.84
C ALA A 88 8.62 -8.07 10.57
N LEU A 89 9.06 -6.84 10.24
CA LEU A 89 9.92 -6.58 9.09
C LEU A 89 11.39 -6.95 9.35
N SER A 90 11.87 -6.86 10.60
CA SER A 90 13.24 -7.27 10.96
C SER A 90 13.45 -8.77 10.87
N THR A 91 12.43 -9.54 11.25
CA THR A 91 12.47 -11.00 11.40
C THR A 91 12.01 -11.75 10.14
N SER A 92 11.52 -11.04 9.13
CA SER A 92 11.03 -11.67 7.90
C SER A 92 11.84 -11.26 6.68
N ASP A 93 11.96 -12.18 5.72
CA ASP A 93 12.56 -11.92 4.41
C ASP A 93 11.55 -11.29 3.42
N VAL A 94 10.55 -10.57 3.96
CA VAL A 94 9.46 -10.01 3.15
C VAL A 94 9.94 -8.85 2.30
N ILE A 95 10.91 -8.06 2.77
CA ILE A 95 11.53 -7.02 1.95
C ILE A 95 12.86 -7.58 1.45
N ASN A 96 13.01 -7.72 0.14
CA ASN A 96 14.31 -8.03 -0.44
C ASN A 96 15.17 -6.76 -0.40
N TRP A 97 16.02 -6.65 0.61
CA TRP A 97 16.92 -5.51 0.79
C TRP A 97 18.13 -5.52 -0.16
N LYS A 98 18.31 -6.57 -0.97
CA LYS A 98 19.45 -6.71 -1.90
C LYS A 98 19.23 -6.06 -3.27
N GLN A 99 18.00 -5.62 -3.55
CA GLN A 99 17.59 -4.98 -4.81
C GLN A 99 17.33 -3.48 -4.62
N HIS A 100 17.33 -2.74 -5.72
CA HIS A 100 16.73 -1.42 -5.78
C HIS A 100 15.21 -1.56 -5.62
N LEU A 101 14.65 -0.86 -4.65
CA LEU A 101 13.26 -1.01 -4.26
C LEU A 101 12.60 0.32 -3.95
N GLN A 102 11.27 0.33 -3.99
CA GLN A 102 10.45 1.42 -3.50
C GLN A 102 9.53 0.95 -2.38
N ILE A 103 9.54 1.63 -1.23
CA ILE A 103 8.54 1.45 -0.18
C ILE A 103 7.54 2.61 -0.24
N GLN A 104 6.25 2.30 -0.23
CA GLN A 104 5.17 3.27 -0.33
C GLN A 104 4.22 3.13 0.87
N SER A 105 3.92 4.24 1.53
CA SER A 105 2.90 4.31 2.57
C SER A 105 2.22 5.67 2.58
N SER A 106 1.04 5.73 3.19
CA SER A 106 0.36 6.97 3.54
C SER A 106 0.56 7.36 5.01
N GLN A 107 1.41 6.63 5.75
CA GLN A 107 1.75 6.91 7.15
C GLN A 107 3.15 7.52 7.26
N PRO A 108 3.28 8.83 7.58
CA PRO A 108 4.59 9.45 7.79
C PRO A 108 5.39 8.80 8.93
N SER A 109 4.70 8.25 9.93
CA SER A 109 5.32 7.58 11.07
C SER A 109 6.07 6.29 10.73
N LEU A 110 5.87 5.71 9.54
CA LEU A 110 6.66 4.57 9.08
C LEU A 110 8.06 4.97 8.63
N ASP A 111 8.33 6.26 8.37
CA ASP A 111 9.64 6.71 7.90
C ASP A 111 10.77 6.33 8.86
N GLU A 112 10.56 6.51 10.17
CA GLU A 112 11.54 6.14 11.19
C GLU A 112 11.77 4.62 11.24
N VAL A 113 10.69 3.82 11.13
CA VAL A 113 10.78 2.36 11.11
C VAL A 113 11.63 1.89 9.93
N ILE A 114 11.38 2.43 8.73
CA ILE A 114 12.11 2.04 7.52
C ILE A 114 13.57 2.52 7.57
N GLN A 115 13.83 3.73 8.05
CA GLN A 115 15.19 4.24 8.22
C GLN A 115 16.00 3.39 9.21
N ASN A 116 15.40 2.99 10.32
CA ASN A 116 16.04 2.12 11.31
C ASN A 116 16.38 0.74 10.69
N LEU A 117 15.41 0.12 10.00
CA LEU A 117 15.64 -1.16 9.32
C LEU A 117 16.75 -1.05 8.26
N ALA A 118 16.72 -0.02 7.41
CA ALA A 118 17.74 0.18 6.39
C ALA A 118 19.13 0.38 7.00
N THR A 119 19.23 1.14 8.09
CA THR A 119 20.49 1.36 8.82
C THR A 119 21.07 0.06 9.34
N THR A 120 20.25 -0.82 9.94
CA THR A 120 20.73 -2.15 10.40
C THR A 120 21.21 -3.05 9.27
N LYS A 121 20.79 -2.78 8.03
CA LYS A 121 21.20 -3.49 6.82
C LYS A 121 22.32 -2.76 6.05
N PHE A 122 22.84 -1.65 6.58
CA PHE A 122 23.84 -0.79 5.92
C PHE A 122 23.38 -0.24 4.56
N ILE A 123 22.09 0.02 4.42
CA ILE A 123 21.46 0.52 3.18
C ILE A 123 21.12 1.99 3.35
N LYS A 124 21.41 2.78 2.30
CA LYS A 124 20.97 4.17 2.21
C LYS A 124 19.57 4.23 1.61
N VAL A 125 18.63 4.83 2.34
CA VAL A 125 17.29 5.14 1.84
C VAL A 125 17.13 6.63 1.60
N LYS A 126 16.34 6.99 0.58
CA LYS A 126 15.91 8.37 0.32
C LYS A 126 14.42 8.47 0.56
N GLN A 127 14.02 9.33 1.50
CA GLN A 127 12.62 9.65 1.72
C GLN A 127 12.15 10.64 0.64
N THR A 128 10.95 10.38 0.10
CA THR A 128 10.28 11.31 -0.82
C THR A 128 8.83 11.44 -0.43
N GLN A 129 8.34 12.66 -0.26
CA GLN A 129 6.93 12.91 -0.05
C GLN A 129 6.21 13.00 -1.40
N ARG A 130 5.04 12.36 -1.50
CA ARG A 130 4.16 12.43 -2.67
C ARG A 130 2.74 12.72 -2.22
N ILE A 131 2.03 13.53 -3.00
CA ILE A 131 0.61 13.82 -2.78
C ILE A 131 -0.20 12.82 -3.60
N LEU A 132 -1.11 12.09 -2.94
CA LEU A 132 -2.05 11.20 -3.60
C LEU A 132 -3.38 11.92 -3.76
N TYR A 133 -3.80 12.13 -5.01
CA TYR A 133 -5.10 12.72 -5.33
C TYR A 133 -6.14 11.62 -5.52
N ILE A 134 -7.34 11.86 -4.98
CA ILE A 134 -8.53 11.04 -5.22
C ILE A 134 -9.62 11.94 -5.80
N THR A 135 -10.48 11.38 -6.64
CA THR A 135 -11.58 12.18 -7.19
C THR A 135 -12.56 12.57 -6.08
N PRO A 136 -13.22 13.73 -6.19
CA PRO A 136 -14.26 14.15 -5.25
C PRO A 136 -15.30 13.07 -4.92
N GLU A 137 -15.78 12.34 -5.93
CA GLU A 137 -16.77 11.27 -5.78
C GLU A 137 -16.22 10.14 -4.91
N MET A 138 -14.95 9.78 -5.14
CA MET A 138 -14.29 8.74 -4.37
C MET A 138 -14.02 9.21 -2.93
N ALA A 139 -13.64 10.47 -2.74
CA ALA A 139 -13.48 11.06 -1.42
C ALA A 139 -14.79 10.99 -0.61
N ILE A 140 -15.90 11.42 -1.20
CA ILE A 140 -17.23 11.33 -0.56
C ILE A 140 -17.59 9.87 -0.23
N LYS A 141 -17.34 8.94 -1.15
CA LYS A 141 -17.65 7.52 -0.97
C LYS A 141 -16.79 6.85 0.10
N LEU A 142 -15.50 7.17 0.17
CA LEU A 142 -14.53 6.50 1.04
C LEU A 142 -14.40 7.16 2.40
N LEU A 143 -14.51 8.49 2.45
CA LEU A 143 -14.26 9.34 3.60
C LEU A 143 -15.41 10.35 3.81
N PRO A 144 -16.67 9.90 3.98
CA PRO A 144 -17.83 10.79 4.08
C PRO A 144 -17.80 11.72 5.29
N SER A 145 -16.95 11.42 6.28
CA SER A 145 -16.75 12.24 7.48
C SER A 145 -15.72 13.36 7.31
N LEU A 146 -14.97 13.39 6.20
CA LEU A 146 -13.93 14.41 5.99
C LEU A 146 -14.61 15.78 5.74
N PRO A 147 -14.25 16.85 6.48
CA PRO A 147 -14.92 18.14 6.35
C PRO A 147 -14.93 18.70 4.92
N GLU A 148 -13.84 18.47 4.17
CA GLU A 148 -13.72 18.91 2.78
C GLU A 148 -14.74 18.25 1.85
N THR A 149 -15.23 17.04 2.16
CA THR A 149 -16.23 16.35 1.34
C THR A 149 -17.59 17.03 1.33
N LYS A 150 -17.90 17.87 2.33
CA LYS A 150 -19.15 18.64 2.40
C LYS A 150 -19.17 19.84 1.45
N ASN A 151 -18.00 20.29 1.01
CA ASN A 151 -17.84 21.48 0.16
C ASN A 151 -17.52 21.12 -1.30
N LEU A 152 -17.52 19.82 -1.67
CA LEU A 152 -17.23 19.39 -3.03
C LEU A 152 -18.45 19.61 -3.93
N PRO A 153 -18.27 20.18 -5.13
CA PRO A 153 -19.38 20.39 -6.06
C PRO A 153 -19.98 19.04 -6.49
N PRO A 154 -21.32 18.89 -6.51
CA PRO A 154 -21.95 17.66 -6.96
C PRO A 154 -21.74 17.48 -8.46
N GLY A 155 -21.07 16.38 -8.83
CA GLY A 155 -21.00 15.87 -10.20
C GLY A 155 -19.79 16.38 -10.99
N TYR A 156 -18.64 15.71 -10.86
CA TYR A 156 -17.62 15.77 -11.90
C TYR A 156 -18.03 14.81 -13.03
N SER A 157 -18.35 15.39 -14.20
CA SER A 157 -18.56 14.61 -15.43
C SER A 157 -17.27 13.88 -15.75
N ARG A 158 -17.34 12.59 -16.13
CA ARG A 158 -16.16 11.81 -16.59
C ARG A 158 -15.28 12.66 -17.51
N PRO A 159 -13.95 12.64 -17.35
CA PRO A 159 -13.06 13.23 -18.35
C PRO A 159 -13.42 12.61 -19.71
N LYS A 160 -13.78 13.44 -20.69
CA LYS A 160 -13.85 12.98 -22.08
C LYS A 160 -12.44 12.60 -22.46
N PHE A 161 -12.22 11.31 -22.75
CA PHE A 161 -11.02 10.89 -23.47
C PHE A 161 -11.04 11.63 -24.80
N SER A 162 -10.18 12.62 -24.98
CA SER A 162 -9.86 13.13 -26.29
C SER A 162 -8.99 12.07 -26.96
N GLU A 163 -9.58 11.31 -27.88
CA GLU A 163 -8.82 10.54 -28.85
C GLU A 163 -7.95 11.53 -29.62
N HIS A 164 -6.64 11.45 -29.44
CA HIS A 164 -5.70 12.12 -30.33
C HIS A 164 -5.67 11.33 -31.64
N PRO A 165 -5.92 11.97 -32.80
CA PRO A 165 -5.78 11.29 -34.08
C PRO A 165 -4.31 10.95 -34.33
N VAL A 166 -4.11 9.74 -34.86
CA VAL A 166 -2.84 9.15 -35.30
C VAL A 166 -2.22 9.97 -36.42
#